data_AF-A0A514WJB4-F1
#
_entry.id   AF-A0A514WJB4-F1
#
_cell.length_a   1.000
_cell.length_b   1.000
_cell.length_c   1.000
_cell.angle_alpha   90.00
_cell.angle_beta   90.00
_cell.angle_gamma   90.00
#
_symmetry.space_group_name_H-M   'P 1'
#
loop_
_entity.id
_entity.type
_entity.pdbx_description
1 polymer ?
#
loop_
_entity_poly.entity_id
_entity_poly.type
_entity_poly.pdbx_seq_one_letter_code
_entity_poly.pdbx_strand_id
1 'polypeptide(L)' 'MPSDRIPRSTAEIVAAAAARGLTIPPECLEGVAANLALLARHAETLSGPESGSVK' A
#
# COMPACT_ATOMS: atom_id res chain seq x y z
N MET A 1 6.30 10.12 12.09
CA MET A 1 5.37 10.34 10.96
C MET A 1 5.03 8.97 10.38
N PRO A 2 3.75 8.63 10.15
CA PRO A 2 3.43 7.44 9.38
C PRO A 2 4.06 7.55 7.99
N SER A 3 4.66 6.47 7.50
CA SER A 3 5.29 6.44 6.19
C SER A 3 4.21 6.44 5.10
N ASP A 4 4.33 7.28 4.07
CA ASP A 4 3.40 7.33 2.93
C ASP A 4 3.52 6.11 1.99
N ARG A 5 4.39 5.16 2.35
CA ARG A 5 4.61 3.93 1.59
C ARG A 5 3.45 2.95 1.75
N ILE A 6 2.88 2.53 0.63
CA ILE A 6 1.85 1.47 0.59
C ILE A 6 2.44 0.13 1.06
N PRO A 7 1.87 -0.52 2.09
CA PRO A 7 2.28 -1.85 2.56
C PRO A 7 2.21 -2.90 1.45
N ARG A 8 3.19 -3.81 1.36
CA ARG A 8 3.25 -4.82 0.28
C ARG A 8 3.24 -6.26 0.75
N SER A 9 3.55 -6.51 2.02
CA SER A 9 3.49 -7.82 2.64
C SER A 9 2.39 -7.90 3.68
N THR A 10 1.88 -9.10 3.93
CA THR A 10 0.87 -9.36 4.97
C THR A 10 1.30 -8.81 6.34
N ALA A 11 2.57 -8.94 6.72
CA ALA A 11 3.09 -8.41 7.98
C ALA A 11 3.01 -6.88 8.05
N GLU A 12 3.38 -6.18 6.97
CA GLU A 12 3.25 -4.72 6.90
C GLU A 12 1.79 -4.27 6.91
N ILE A 13 0.90 -5.01 6.25
CA ILE A 13 -0.54 -4.71 6.21
C ILE A 13 -1.13 -4.79 7.62
N VAL A 14 -0.84 -5.88 8.35
CA VAL A 14 -1.31 -6.08 9.72
C VAL A 14 -0.72 -5.01 10.65
N ALA A 15 0.57 -4.71 10.53
CA ALA A 15 1.21 -3.67 11.33
C ALA A 15 0.62 -2.27 11.05
N ALA A 16 0.36 -1.94 9.78
CA ALA A 16 -0.24 -0.67 9.40
C ALA A 16 -1.69 -0.53 9.88
N ALA A 17 -2.48 -1.61 9.83
CA ALA A 17 -3.83 -1.64 10.39
C ALA A 17 -3.80 -1.46 11.93
N ALA A 18 -2.94 -2.21 12.62
CA ALA A 18 -2.80 -2.14 14.07
C ALA A 18 -2.35 -0.75 14.55
N ALA A 19 -1.41 -0.11 13.85
CA ALA A 19 -0.97 1.26 14.12
C ALA A 19 -2.12 2.30 13.99
N ARG A 20 -3.19 1.96 13.28
CA ARG A 20 -4.41 2.77 13.12
C ARG A 20 -5.56 2.33 14.04
N GLY A 21 -5.32 1.38 14.94
CA GLY A 21 -6.35 0.80 15.81
C GLY A 21 -7.37 -0.06 15.07
N LEU A 22 -7.01 -0.60 13.89
CA LEU A 22 -7.87 -1.45 13.07
C LEU A 22 -7.41 -2.91 13.16
N THR A 23 -8.37 -3.82 13.17
CA THR A 23 -8.13 -5.27 13.07
C THR A 23 -8.67 -5.76 11.73
N ILE A 24 -7.85 -6.50 10.98
CA ILE A 24 -8.27 -7.15 9.73
C ILE A 24 -8.64 -8.60 10.05
N PRO A 25 -9.91 -9.01 9.86
CA PRO A 25 -10.29 -10.41 10.01
C PRO A 25 -9.50 -11.31 9.05
N PRO A 26 -9.10 -12.53 9.45
CA PRO A 26 -8.30 -13.43 8.60
C PRO A 26 -8.91 -13.68 7.22
N GLU A 27 -10.23 -13.81 7.13
CA GLU A 27 -11.00 -14.02 5.90
C GLU A 27 -10.95 -12.82 4.95
N CYS A 28 -10.66 -11.62 5.46
CA CYS A 28 -10.52 -10.40 4.66
C CYS A 28 -9.09 -10.16 4.18
N LEU A 29 -8.09 -10.85 4.76
CA LEU A 29 -6.69 -10.49 4.61
C LEU A 29 -6.20 -10.60 3.16
N GLU A 30 -6.63 -11.63 2.44
CA GLU A 30 -6.29 -11.84 1.03
C GLU A 30 -6.86 -10.69 0.16
N GLY A 31 -8.13 -10.33 0.37
CA GLY A 31 -8.77 -9.24 -0.38
C GLY A 31 -8.12 -7.88 -0.09
N VAL A 32 -7.77 -7.61 1.17
CA VAL A 32 -7.04 -6.38 1.55
C VAL A 32 -5.67 -6.35 0.87
N ALA A 33 -4.94 -7.46 0.85
CA ALA A 33 -3.63 -7.55 0.20
C ALA A 33 -3.73 -7.31 -1.30
N ALA A 34 -4.71 -7.90 -1.98
CA ALA A 34 -4.95 -7.67 -3.41
C ALA A 34 -5.25 -6.18 -3.70
N ASN A 35 -6.06 -5.54 -2.86
CA ASN A 35 -6.42 -4.12 -3.05
C ASN A 35 -5.21 -3.19 -2.86
N LEU A 36 -4.37 -3.47 -1.87
CA LEU A 36 -3.14 -2.70 -1.63
C LEU A 36 -2.10 -2.93 -2.74
N ALA A 37 -2.00 -4.13 -3.28
CA ALA A 37 -1.15 -4.40 -4.44
C ALA A 37 -1.61 -3.60 -5.68
N LEU A 38 -2.93 -3.54 -5.92
CA LEU A 38 -3.50 -2.72 -7.00
C LEU A 38 -3.19 -1.23 -6.79
N LEU A 39 -3.38 -0.72 -5.57
CA LEU A 39 -3.07 0.66 -5.22
C LEU A 39 -1.58 0.98 -5.40
N ALA A 40 -0.69 0.06 -5.02
CA ALA A 40 0.76 0.22 -5.19
C ALA A 40 1.13 0.38 -6.68
N ARG A 41 0.56 -0.46 -7.55
CA ARG A 41 0.74 -0.34 -9.01
C ARG A 41 0.24 1.00 -9.55
N HIS A 42 -0.92 1.46 -9.08
CA HIS A 42 -1.46 2.75 -9.49
C HIS A 42 -0.58 3.91 -9.01
N ALA A 43 -0.09 3.86 -7.77
CA ALA A 43 0.83 4.86 -7.25
C ALA A 43 2.12 4.94 -8.07
N GLU A 44 2.71 3.81 -8.45
CA GLU A 44 3.87 3.75 -9.35
C GLU A 44 3.56 4.40 -10.72
N THR A 45 2.39 4.10 -11.29
CA THR A 45 1.98 4.64 -12.59
C THR A 45 1.74 6.15 -12.53
N LEU A 46 1.12 6.63 -11.46
CA LEU A 46 0.74 8.04 -11.28
C LEU A 46 1.89 8.92 -10.80
N SER A 47 2.90 8.35 -10.14
CA SER A 47 4.09 9.12 -9.72
C SER A 47 4.92 9.60 -10.91
N GLY A 48 4.65 9.07 -12.11
CA GLY A 48 5.41 9.35 -13.32
C GLY A 48 6.86 8.84 -13.24
N PRO A 49 7.61 8.81 -14.35
CA PRO A 49 9.07 8.92 -14.24
C PRO A 49 9.37 10.23 -13.52
N GLU A 50 10.33 10.25 -12.61
CA GLU A 50 10.78 11.50 -11.98
C GLU A 50 10.89 12.58 -13.05
N SER A 51 10.36 13.78 -12.76
CA SER A 51 10.45 14.91 -13.67
C SER A 51 11.90 15.07 -14.14
N GLY A 52 12.14 14.63 -15.37
CA GLY A 52 13.47 14.36 -15.89
C GLY A 52 13.39 14.27 -17.40
N SER A 53 13.40 15.45 -18.02
CA SER A 53 13.47 15.70 -19.46
C SER A 53 12.13 15.68 -20.22
N VAL A 54 11.44 16.82 -20.18
CA VAL A 54 10.86 17.37 -21.43
C VAL A 54 12.05 17.75 -22.30
N LYS A 55 12.18 17.09 -23.45
CA LYS A 55 13.02 17.56 -24.55
C LYS A 55 12.13 18.24 -25.58
#